data_AF-A0A7C3TJF7-F1
#
_entry.id   AF-A0A7C3TJF7-F1
#
_cell.length_a   1.000
_cell.length_b   1.000
_cell.length_c   1.000
_cell.angle_alpha   90.00
_cell.angle_beta   90.00
_cell.angle_gamma   90.00
#
_symmetry.space_group_name_H-M   'P 1'
#
loop_
_entity.id
_entity.type
_entity.pdbx_description
1 polymer ?
#
loop_
_entity_poly.entity_id
_entity_poly.type
_entity_poly.pdbx_seq_one_letter_code
_entity_poly.pdbx_strand_id
1 'polypeptide(L)'
;MKEIKQRKQRTFEGLSTLDDIMELLKDEQFQKRLGIKFTLEKSNIEINEFIDDRTIMLVTDPDYVPINNKIILYGLVDRYIEIECDVIEVTGPGYFKCKVVSARKAAHGRRDLRFKMNPEKVVATNFRVSKHTIDIRNYSIPTGIKVIIEQFENQISKNADIVKVDILDDRDAVLAQIKKTRSTLYIEDLNNPATYVPINDAFIDIKEVLQEQTSQYIKKLTDSGYKSIIISPVIYIEDDERLVPFAYIQYISKDKPLTMDKVLEIQDLAFKLVDRIRDANTLMIAVHQEILDISRGGAKLKITDNNL
;
A
#
# COMPACT_ATOMS: atom_id res chain seq x y z
N MET A 1 13.35 8.19 -18.77
CA MET A 1 12.04 7.78 -18.21
C MET A 1 11.59 6.51 -18.92
N LYS A 2 11.61 5.35 -18.26
CA LYS A 2 10.98 4.13 -18.80
C LYS A 2 9.53 4.11 -18.31
N GLU A 3 8.57 4.30 -19.21
CA GLU A 3 7.16 4.06 -18.91
C GLU A 3 6.99 2.60 -18.48
N ILE A 4 6.73 2.40 -17.18
CA ILE A 4 6.31 1.11 -16.66
C ILE A 4 4.86 0.94 -17.11
N LYS A 5 4.65 0.19 -18.20
CA LYS A 5 3.30 -0.21 -18.63
C LYS A 5 2.71 -1.10 -17.55
N GLN A 6 1.93 -0.50 -16.66
CA GLN A 6 1.06 -1.23 -15.73
C GLN A 6 0.23 -2.25 -16.51
N ARG A 7 0.05 -3.42 -15.90
CA ARG A 7 -0.77 -4.51 -16.40
C ARG A 7 -2.18 -3.98 -16.66
N LYS A 8 -2.57 -3.82 -17.93
CA LYS A 8 -3.98 -3.61 -18.27
C LYS A 8 -4.76 -4.82 -17.77
N GLN A 9 -5.62 -4.62 -16.78
CA GLN A 9 -6.49 -5.66 -16.24
C GLN A 9 -7.30 -6.29 -17.38
N ARG A 10 -7.57 -7.59 -17.30
CA ARG A 10 -8.46 -8.24 -18.26
C ARG A 10 -9.83 -7.56 -18.14
N THR A 11 -10.36 -7.08 -19.26
CA THR A 11 -11.77 -6.71 -19.36
C THR A 11 -12.58 -8.00 -19.26
N PHE A 12 -13.29 -8.14 -18.15
CA PHE A 12 -14.30 -9.18 -17.97
C PHE A 12 -15.63 -8.59 -18.40
N GLU A 13 -16.38 -9.32 -19.21
CA GLU A 13 -17.79 -9.02 -19.44
C GLU A 13 -18.56 -9.73 -18.32
N GLY A 14 -19.36 -8.97 -17.56
CA GLY A 14 -20.27 -9.56 -16.59
C GLY A 14 -21.51 -10.08 -17.31
N LEU A 15 -21.43 -11.28 -17.89
CA LEU A 15 -22.55 -11.88 -18.65
C LEU A 15 -22.48 -13.41 -18.60
N SER A 16 -22.59 -13.96 -17.39
CA SER A 16 -23.15 -15.30 -17.19
C SER A 16 -24.00 -15.17 -15.93
N THR A 17 -25.29 -15.45 -16.03
CA THR A 17 -26.11 -15.48 -14.82
C THR A 17 -25.55 -16.57 -13.91
N LEU A 18 -25.69 -16.42 -12.58
CA LEU A 18 -25.22 -17.45 -11.66
C LEU A 18 -25.86 -18.81 -11.97
N ASP A 19 -27.08 -18.81 -12.50
CA ASP A 19 -27.81 -20.00 -12.91
C ASP A 19 -27.11 -20.71 -14.09
N ASP A 20 -26.68 -19.97 -15.12
CA ASP A 20 -25.90 -20.53 -16.24
C ASP A 20 -24.60 -21.19 -15.76
N ILE A 21 -23.98 -20.62 -14.72
CA ILE A 21 -22.73 -21.13 -14.15
C ILE A 21 -22.97 -22.38 -13.34
N MET A 22 -24.10 -22.46 -12.63
CA MET A 22 -24.48 -23.66 -11.90
C MET A 22 -24.85 -24.80 -12.85
N GLU A 23 -25.47 -24.52 -13.99
CA GLU A 23 -25.64 -25.50 -15.07
C GLU A 23 -24.28 -25.95 -15.63
N LEU A 24 -23.36 -25.01 -15.88
CA LEU A 24 -22.03 -25.33 -16.36
C LEU A 24 -21.23 -26.18 -15.36
N LEU A 25 -21.36 -25.91 -14.05
CA LEU A 25 -20.70 -26.70 -13.01
C LEU A 25 -21.24 -28.14 -12.93
N LYS A 26 -22.48 -28.38 -13.36
CA LYS A 26 -23.06 -29.74 -13.46
C LYS A 26 -22.48 -30.55 -14.64
N ASP A 27 -21.82 -29.91 -15.60
CA ASP A 27 -21.14 -30.61 -16.71
C ASP A 27 -19.84 -31.27 -16.23
N GLU A 28 -19.83 -32.60 -16.17
CA GLU A 28 -18.65 -33.39 -15.79
C GLU A 28 -17.42 -33.13 -16.67
N GLN A 29 -17.60 -32.80 -17.96
CA GLN A 29 -16.47 -32.47 -18.83
C GLN A 29 -15.83 -31.13 -18.46
N PHE A 30 -16.65 -30.19 -17.98
CA PHE A 30 -16.16 -28.92 -17.47
C PHE A 30 -15.45 -29.11 -16.13
N GLN A 31 -16.02 -29.91 -15.22
CA GLN A 31 -15.40 -30.19 -13.92
C GLN A 31 -13.96 -30.71 -14.06
N LYS A 32 -13.73 -31.65 -15.00
CA LYS A 32 -12.38 -32.19 -15.29
C LYS A 32 -11.36 -31.15 -15.75
N ARG A 33 -11.81 -29.97 -16.18
CA ARG A 33 -10.98 -28.86 -16.67
C ARG A 33 -10.86 -27.73 -15.65
N LEU A 34 -11.52 -27.84 -14.50
CA LEU A 34 -11.41 -26.86 -13.42
C LEU A 34 -10.03 -26.91 -12.77
N GLY A 35 -9.59 -25.75 -12.31
CA GLY A 35 -8.40 -25.57 -11.50
C GLY A 35 -8.68 -24.56 -10.39
N ILE A 36 -7.93 -24.64 -9.29
CA ILE A 36 -7.99 -23.65 -8.23
C ILE A 36 -6.94 -22.59 -8.53
N LYS A 37 -7.35 -21.33 -8.49
CA LYS A 37 -6.43 -20.22 -8.70
C LYS A 37 -5.55 -20.04 -7.46
N PHE A 38 -4.29 -19.65 -7.67
CA PHE A 38 -3.30 -19.44 -6.62
C PHE A 38 -2.77 -20.71 -5.93
N THR A 39 -3.00 -21.89 -6.51
CA THR A 39 -2.28 -23.11 -6.10
C THR A 39 -0.95 -23.23 -6.84
N LEU A 40 0.05 -23.77 -6.15
CA LEU A 40 1.38 -24.06 -6.71
C LEU A 40 1.32 -25.22 -7.70
N GLU A 41 0.49 -26.21 -7.40
CA GLU A 41 0.28 -27.40 -8.20
C GLU A 41 -1.15 -27.46 -8.75
N LYS A 42 -1.34 -28.31 -9.76
CA LYS A 42 -2.67 -28.51 -10.34
C LYS A 42 -3.47 -29.36 -9.35
N SER A 43 -4.31 -28.72 -8.55
CA SER A 43 -5.19 -29.43 -7.63
C SER A 43 -6.25 -30.21 -8.37
N ASN A 44 -6.54 -31.41 -7.89
CA ASN A 44 -7.72 -32.15 -8.32
C ASN A 44 -8.96 -31.49 -7.71
N ILE A 45 -10.01 -31.34 -8.51
CA ILE A 45 -11.25 -30.69 -8.09
C ILE A 45 -12.40 -31.54 -8.58
N GLU A 46 -13.28 -31.89 -7.64
CA GLU A 46 -14.53 -32.57 -7.94
C GLU A 46 -15.66 -31.88 -7.18
N ILE A 47 -16.85 -31.85 -7.78
CA ILE A 47 -18.06 -31.37 -7.11
C ILE A 47 -18.86 -32.60 -6.73
N ASN A 48 -18.86 -32.93 -5.44
CA ASN A 48 -19.49 -34.15 -4.94
C ASN A 48 -21.01 -34.00 -4.83
N GLU A 49 -21.50 -32.80 -4.49
CA GLU A 49 -22.92 -32.56 -4.26
C GLU A 49 -23.31 -31.12 -4.59
N PHE A 50 -24.53 -30.94 -5.10
CA PHE A 50 -25.20 -29.65 -5.25
C PHE A 50 -26.29 -29.55 -4.19
N ILE A 51 -26.06 -28.75 -3.14
CA ILE A 51 -26.91 -28.69 -1.95
C ILE A 51 -28.12 -27.79 -2.20
N ASP A 52 -27.87 -26.62 -2.81
CA ASP A 52 -28.90 -25.67 -3.20
C ASP A 52 -28.51 -24.96 -4.51
N ASP A 53 -29.33 -24.02 -4.98
CA ASP A 53 -29.13 -23.29 -6.24
C ASP A 53 -27.79 -22.55 -6.34
N ARG A 54 -27.07 -22.33 -5.23
CA ARG A 54 -25.77 -21.63 -5.23
C ARG A 54 -24.72 -22.30 -4.33
N THR A 55 -25.05 -23.40 -3.66
CA THR A 55 -24.17 -24.05 -2.71
C THR A 55 -23.75 -25.42 -3.23
N ILE A 56 -22.43 -25.63 -3.29
CA ILE A 56 -21.79 -26.85 -3.77
C ILE A 56 -20.90 -27.45 -2.68
N MET A 57 -20.77 -28.77 -2.69
CA MET A 57 -19.74 -29.50 -1.95
C MET A 57 -18.54 -29.70 -2.87
N LEU A 58 -17.49 -28.92 -2.64
CA LEU A 58 -16.24 -28.97 -3.38
C LEU A 58 -15.25 -29.90 -2.68
N VAL A 59 -14.68 -30.83 -3.44
CA VAL A 59 -13.62 -31.74 -2.99
C VAL A 59 -12.33 -31.36 -3.69
N THR A 60 -11.27 -31.18 -2.90
CA THR A 60 -9.93 -30.81 -3.36
C THR A 60 -8.88 -31.73 -2.73
N ASP A 61 -7.59 -31.46 -2.99
CA ASP A 61 -6.51 -32.14 -2.28
C ASP A 61 -6.67 -31.95 -0.74
N PRO A 62 -6.39 -32.98 0.08
CA PRO A 62 -6.59 -32.92 1.54
C PRO A 62 -5.83 -31.79 2.25
N ASP A 63 -4.67 -31.42 1.69
CA ASP A 63 -3.77 -30.42 2.26
C ASP A 63 -4.07 -28.99 1.77
N TYR A 64 -5.08 -28.81 0.90
CA TYR A 64 -5.45 -27.50 0.40
C TYR A 64 -6.12 -26.66 1.50
N VAL A 65 -5.64 -25.42 1.67
CA VAL A 65 -6.19 -24.46 2.63
C VAL A 65 -6.71 -23.23 1.88
N PRO A 66 -8.01 -22.89 2.00
CA PRO A 66 -8.57 -21.69 1.38
C PRO A 66 -7.96 -20.40 1.94
N ILE A 67 -7.71 -19.42 1.08
CA ILE A 67 -7.20 -18.10 1.47
C ILE A 67 -8.40 -17.20 1.79
N ASN A 68 -8.46 -16.63 3.00
CA ASN A 68 -9.55 -15.76 3.46
C ASN A 68 -10.95 -16.39 3.30
N ASN A 69 -11.07 -17.71 3.54
CA ASN A 69 -12.30 -18.48 3.32
C ASN A 69 -12.86 -18.36 1.90
N LYS A 70 -12.00 -18.14 0.90
CA LYS A 70 -12.38 -18.04 -0.51
C LYS A 70 -11.66 -19.08 -1.34
N ILE A 71 -12.39 -19.63 -2.30
CA ILE A 71 -11.87 -20.51 -3.34
C ILE A 71 -12.26 -19.91 -4.68
N ILE A 72 -11.27 -19.69 -5.55
CA ILE A 72 -11.52 -19.19 -6.90
C ILE A 72 -11.24 -20.34 -7.87
N LEU A 73 -12.30 -20.86 -8.46
CA LEU A 73 -12.21 -21.85 -9.53
C LEU A 73 -11.97 -21.14 -10.85
N TYR A 74 -11.21 -21.76 -11.74
CA TYR A 74 -11.07 -21.30 -13.12
C TYR A 74 -11.13 -22.46 -14.09
N GLY A 75 -11.66 -22.20 -15.28
CA GLY A 75 -11.78 -23.19 -16.34
C GLY A 75 -11.70 -22.55 -17.72
N LEU A 76 -11.48 -23.38 -18.74
CA LEU A 76 -11.51 -22.97 -20.13
C LEU A 76 -12.54 -23.82 -20.89
N VAL A 77 -13.62 -23.18 -21.34
CA VAL A 77 -14.62 -23.77 -22.23
C VAL A 77 -14.36 -23.28 -23.66
N ASP A 78 -15.05 -22.22 -24.08
CA ASP A 78 -14.78 -21.40 -25.25
C ASP A 78 -13.92 -20.18 -24.89
N ARG A 79 -14.16 -19.62 -23.70
CA ARG A 79 -13.41 -18.52 -23.09
C ARG A 79 -13.05 -18.87 -21.65
N TYR A 80 -12.14 -18.09 -21.10
CA TYR A 80 -11.67 -18.27 -19.74
C TYR A 80 -12.75 -17.80 -18.74
N ILE A 81 -13.09 -18.66 -17.79
CA ILE A 81 -14.10 -18.40 -16.76
C ILE A 81 -13.41 -18.45 -15.39
N GLU A 82 -13.78 -17.53 -14.50
CA GLU A 82 -13.46 -17.61 -13.07
C GLU A 82 -14.75 -17.59 -12.26
N ILE A 83 -14.81 -18.43 -11.23
CA ILE A 83 -15.96 -18.59 -10.34
C ILE A 83 -15.43 -18.37 -8.93
N GLU A 84 -16.00 -17.38 -8.24
CA GLU A 84 -15.66 -17.06 -6.86
C GLU A 84 -16.63 -17.76 -5.92
N CYS A 85 -16.06 -18.54 -5.01
CA CYS A 85 -16.80 -19.30 -4.03
C CYS A 85 -16.37 -18.90 -2.61
N ASP A 86 -17.34 -18.58 -1.76
CA ASP A 86 -17.12 -18.38 -0.32
C ASP A 86 -17.27 -19.72 0.41
N VAL A 87 -16.31 -20.08 1.25
CA VAL A 87 -16.35 -21.29 2.08
C VAL A 87 -17.25 -21.02 3.28
N ILE A 88 -18.39 -21.72 3.32
CA ILE A 88 -19.35 -21.65 4.43
C ILE A 88 -18.89 -22.55 5.57
N GLU A 89 -18.46 -23.77 5.25
CA GLU A 89 -18.14 -24.80 6.21
C GLU A 89 -17.06 -25.75 5.67
N VAL A 90 -16.17 -26.20 6.54
CA VAL A 90 -15.16 -27.22 6.24
C VAL A 90 -15.61 -28.52 6.91
N THR A 91 -16.04 -29.49 6.12
CA THR A 91 -16.64 -30.73 6.63
C THR A 91 -15.60 -31.84 6.84
N GLY A 92 -14.40 -31.70 6.27
CA GLY A 92 -13.27 -32.60 6.44
C GLY A 92 -12.05 -32.14 5.63
N PRO A 93 -10.91 -32.86 5.72
CA PRO A 93 -9.71 -32.54 4.94
C PRO A 93 -10.00 -32.57 3.43
N GLY A 94 -9.87 -31.42 2.76
CA GLY A 94 -10.18 -31.27 1.34
C GLY A 94 -11.68 -31.16 1.00
N TYR A 95 -12.59 -31.16 1.98
CA TYR A 95 -14.04 -31.05 1.75
C TYR A 95 -14.57 -29.70 2.21
N PHE A 96 -15.12 -28.95 1.27
CA PHE A 96 -15.58 -27.57 1.48
C PHE A 96 -17.02 -27.40 1.00
N LYS A 97 -17.90 -26.98 1.91
CA LYS A 97 -19.21 -26.46 1.55
C LYS A 97 -19.06 -25.01 1.13
N CYS A 98 -19.25 -24.74 -0.15
CA CYS A 98 -18.99 -23.43 -0.74
C CYS A 98 -20.23 -22.83 -1.38
N LYS A 99 -20.42 -21.51 -1.19
CA LYS A 99 -21.42 -20.73 -1.91
C LYS A 99 -20.79 -20.03 -3.10
N VAL A 100 -21.34 -20.22 -4.29
CA VAL A 100 -20.97 -19.48 -5.49
C VAL A 100 -21.49 -18.04 -5.35
N VAL A 101 -20.56 -17.09 -5.29
CA VAL A 101 -20.86 -15.66 -5.08
C VAL A 101 -20.93 -14.92 -6.41
N SER A 102 -19.95 -15.17 -7.27
CA SER A 102 -19.83 -14.49 -8.55
C SER A 102 -19.14 -15.36 -9.57
N ALA A 103 -19.38 -15.07 -10.84
CA ALA A 103 -18.65 -15.67 -11.93
C ALA A 103 -18.39 -14.62 -13.01
N ARG A 104 -17.26 -14.77 -13.69
CA ARG A 104 -16.85 -13.85 -14.75
C ARG A 104 -16.27 -14.62 -15.93
N LYS A 105 -16.72 -14.26 -17.12
CA LYS A 105 -16.22 -14.79 -18.39
C LYS A 105 -15.35 -13.73 -19.07
N ALA A 106 -14.20 -14.15 -19.59
CA ALA A 106 -13.31 -13.25 -20.31
C ALA A 106 -13.98 -12.80 -21.62
N ALA A 107 -13.92 -11.50 -21.93
CA ALA A 107 -14.49 -10.94 -23.16
C ALA A 107 -13.75 -11.42 -24.41
N HIS A 108 -12.44 -11.63 -24.31
CA HIS A 108 -11.58 -12.02 -25.43
C HIS A 108 -10.58 -13.09 -25.00
N GLY A 109 -10.07 -13.84 -25.99
CA GLY A 109 -8.92 -14.72 -25.83
C GLY A 109 -7.67 -13.95 -25.35
N ARG A 110 -6.61 -14.69 -25.01
CA ARG A 110 -5.36 -14.04 -24.54
C ARG A 110 -4.81 -13.12 -25.63
N ARG A 111 -4.68 -11.83 -25.30
CA ARG A 111 -4.11 -10.81 -26.19
C ARG A 111 -2.62 -11.05 -26.47
N ASP A 112 -1.88 -11.48 -25.45
CA ASP A 112 -0.44 -11.74 -25.54
C ASP A 112 -0.16 -13.24 -25.40
N LEU A 113 0.68 -13.76 -26.31
CA LEU A 113 1.22 -15.10 -26.22
C LEU A 113 2.10 -15.24 -24.97
N ARG A 114 2.04 -16.43 -24.37
CA ARG A 114 2.88 -16.80 -23.22
C ARG A 114 3.89 -17.83 -23.66
N PHE A 115 5.13 -17.58 -23.31
CA PHE A 115 6.22 -18.52 -23.51
C PHE A 115 6.51 -19.20 -22.17
N LYS A 116 6.48 -20.52 -22.14
CA LYS A 116 6.97 -21.28 -20.99
C LYS A 116 8.47 -21.12 -20.92
N MET A 117 8.99 -20.80 -19.74
CA MET A 117 10.43 -20.68 -19.53
C MET A 117 10.98 -21.96 -18.92
N ASN A 118 12.24 -22.26 -19.23
CA ASN A 118 12.98 -23.30 -18.55
C ASN A 118 13.76 -22.62 -17.39
N PRO A 119 13.66 -23.12 -16.15
CA PRO A 119 14.40 -22.61 -14.99
C PRO A 119 15.91 -22.47 -15.23
N GLU A 120 16.51 -23.33 -16.05
CA GLU A 120 17.96 -23.29 -16.36
C GLU A 120 18.35 -22.10 -17.25
N LYS A 121 17.38 -21.52 -17.98
CA LYS A 121 17.63 -20.43 -18.92
C LYS A 121 17.31 -19.06 -18.34
N VAL A 122 16.29 -18.96 -17.50
CA VAL A 122 15.82 -17.69 -16.95
C VAL A 122 15.30 -17.91 -15.53
N VAL A 123 15.82 -17.11 -14.61
CA VAL A 123 15.36 -17.05 -13.21
C VAL A 123 15.08 -15.59 -12.84
N ALA A 124 14.17 -15.39 -11.90
CA ALA A 124 14.02 -14.11 -11.22
C ALA A 124 14.89 -14.11 -9.96
N THR A 125 15.65 -13.04 -9.74
CA THR A 125 16.50 -12.90 -8.55
C THR A 125 16.64 -11.43 -8.13
N ASN A 126 17.32 -11.19 -7.02
CA ASN A 126 17.54 -9.88 -6.41
C ASN A 126 16.21 -9.18 -6.07
N PHE A 127 15.36 -9.88 -5.33
CA PHE A 127 14.10 -9.34 -4.85
C PHE A 127 14.36 -8.28 -3.79
N ARG A 128 13.71 -7.13 -3.92
CA ARG A 128 13.67 -6.13 -2.85
C ARG A 128 12.40 -6.34 -2.05
N VAL A 129 12.56 -6.67 -0.77
CA VAL A 129 11.44 -6.86 0.15
C VAL A 129 11.59 -5.90 1.33
N SER A 130 10.46 -5.50 1.92
CA SER A 130 10.47 -4.70 3.15
C SER A 130 10.83 -5.60 4.34
N LYS A 131 11.80 -5.21 5.18
CA LYS A 131 12.18 -5.92 6.42
C LYS A 131 11.03 -6.03 7.40
N HIS A 132 10.26 -4.96 7.47
CA HIS A 132 9.15 -4.79 8.40
C HIS A 132 8.01 -4.10 7.67
N THR A 133 6.80 -4.61 7.83
CA THR A 133 5.59 -3.78 7.64
C THR A 133 5.72 -2.66 8.65
N ILE A 134 5.99 -1.43 8.20
CA ILE A 134 6.14 -0.31 9.13
C ILE A 134 4.73 0.04 9.63
N ASP A 135 4.30 -0.60 10.71
CA ASP A 135 3.08 -0.22 11.40
C ASP A 135 3.38 0.98 12.30
N ILE A 136 3.40 2.18 11.69
CA ILE A 136 3.70 3.43 12.39
C ILE A 136 2.53 3.86 13.32
N ARG A 137 1.46 3.07 13.40
CA ARG A 137 0.29 3.35 14.23
C ARG A 137 0.53 3.05 15.70
N ASN A 138 1.44 2.12 16.00
CA ASN A 138 1.85 1.80 17.35
C ASN A 138 3.02 2.69 17.75
N TYR A 139 2.88 3.38 18.90
CA TYR A 139 3.74 4.43 19.48
C TYR A 139 5.26 4.17 19.59
N SER A 140 5.81 3.10 19.00
CA SER A 140 7.24 2.81 18.99
C SER A 140 7.80 2.83 17.57
N ILE A 141 8.24 4.01 17.12
CA ILE A 141 9.11 4.13 15.94
C ILE A 141 10.40 3.32 16.20
N PRO A 142 10.76 2.37 15.31
CA PRO A 142 11.97 1.56 15.45
C PRO A 142 13.23 2.41 15.61
N THR A 143 14.18 1.94 16.44
CA THR A 143 15.45 2.65 16.72
C THR A 143 16.21 3.01 15.45
N GLY A 144 16.20 2.15 14.43
CA GLY A 144 16.85 2.44 13.14
C GLY A 144 16.27 3.68 12.44
N ILE A 145 14.95 3.87 12.50
CA ILE A 145 14.30 5.07 11.93
C ILE A 145 14.68 6.31 12.75
N LYS A 146 14.72 6.22 14.08
CA LYS A 146 15.15 7.33 14.95
C LYS A 146 16.57 7.79 14.62
N VAL A 147 17.51 6.85 14.46
CA VAL A 147 18.89 7.16 14.06
C VAL A 147 18.93 7.85 12.69
N ILE A 148 18.11 7.42 11.72
CA ILE A 148 18.02 8.06 10.40
C ILE A 148 17.51 9.51 10.53
N ILE A 149 16.48 9.73 11.35
CA ILE A 149 15.94 11.08 11.63
C ILE A 149 17.02 11.98 12.23
N GLU A 150 17.72 11.51 13.28
CA GLU A 150 18.81 12.27 13.92
C GLU A 150 19.94 12.59 12.93
N GLN A 151 20.34 11.64 12.10
CA GLN A 151 21.33 11.87 11.05
C GLN A 151 20.85 12.89 10.01
N PHE A 152 19.56 12.86 9.66
CA PHE A 152 18.96 13.77 8.72
C PHE A 152 18.87 15.20 9.28
N GLU A 153 18.43 15.36 10.54
CA GLU A 153 18.43 16.65 11.24
C GLU A 153 19.83 17.28 11.24
N ASN A 154 20.85 16.51 11.63
CA ASN A 154 22.23 16.98 11.65
C ASN A 154 22.70 17.47 10.27
N GLN A 155 22.28 16.81 9.19
CA GLN A 155 22.62 17.17 7.83
C GLN A 155 22.01 18.52 7.40
N ILE A 156 20.77 18.80 7.83
CA ILE A 156 20.03 20.01 7.44
C ILE A 156 20.10 21.13 8.48
N SER A 157 20.77 20.90 9.61
CA SER A 157 20.86 21.81 10.76
C SER A 157 21.29 23.25 10.43
N LYS A 158 22.04 23.45 9.34
CA LYS A 158 22.56 24.75 8.91
C LYS A 158 21.61 25.54 8.00
N ASN A 159 20.46 24.97 7.64
CA ASN A 159 19.55 25.56 6.64
C ASN A 159 18.64 26.66 7.22
N ALA A 160 18.57 26.79 8.55
CA ALA A 160 17.89 27.86 9.28
C ALA A 160 18.55 28.08 10.65
N ASP A 161 18.13 29.10 11.39
CA ASP A 161 18.67 29.40 12.73
C ASP A 161 18.37 28.29 13.73
N ILE A 162 17.19 27.67 13.62
CA ILE A 162 16.81 26.48 14.36
C ILE A 162 16.15 25.53 13.38
N VAL A 163 16.66 24.30 13.34
CA VAL A 163 16.07 23.19 12.61
C VAL A 163 15.82 22.05 13.58
N LYS A 164 14.65 21.44 13.50
CA LYS A 164 14.28 20.27 14.30
C LYS A 164 13.58 19.25 13.41
N VAL A 165 13.96 17.98 13.51
CA VAL A 165 13.26 16.86 12.88
C VAL A 165 12.92 15.84 13.94
N ASP A 166 11.64 15.66 14.19
CA ASP A 166 11.20 14.84 15.33
C ASP A 166 9.87 14.15 15.03
N ILE A 167 9.53 13.21 15.88
CA ILE A 167 8.33 12.38 15.77
C ILE A 167 7.11 13.24 16.08
N LEU A 168 6.04 13.08 15.29
CA LEU A 168 4.77 13.72 15.56
C LEU A 168 4.15 13.10 16.82
N ASP A 169 3.98 13.94 17.84
CA ASP A 169 3.24 13.60 19.05
C ASP A 169 1.95 14.42 19.16
N ASP A 170 1.03 13.94 20.01
CA ASP A 170 -0.27 14.55 20.21
C ASP A 170 -0.28 15.49 21.44
N ARG A 171 0.90 15.85 21.98
CA ARG A 171 1.01 16.68 23.20
C ARG A 171 0.88 18.16 22.88
N ASP A 172 1.34 18.57 21.70
CA ASP A 172 1.19 19.93 21.18
C ASP A 172 -0.02 19.98 20.23
N ALA A 173 -0.93 20.92 20.46
CA ALA A 173 -2.17 21.04 19.68
C ALA A 173 -1.91 21.33 18.19
N VAL A 174 -0.85 22.07 17.87
CA VAL A 174 -0.47 22.36 16.48
C VAL A 174 0.10 21.10 15.84
N LEU A 175 0.98 20.36 16.52
CA LEU A 175 1.50 19.10 16.00
C LEU A 175 0.40 18.03 15.82
N ALA A 176 -0.54 17.96 16.76
CA ALA A 176 -1.70 17.08 16.67
C ALA A 176 -2.57 17.42 15.44
N GLN A 177 -2.76 18.71 15.16
CA GLN A 177 -3.46 19.14 13.95
C GLN A 177 -2.68 18.81 12.68
N ILE A 178 -1.36 19.06 12.65
CA ILE A 178 -0.48 18.67 11.52
C ILE A 178 -0.62 17.18 11.22
N LYS A 179 -0.60 16.34 12.26
CA LYS A 179 -0.76 14.89 12.12
C LYS A 179 -2.14 14.50 11.59
N LYS A 180 -3.20 15.21 12.00
CA LYS A 180 -4.58 14.94 11.57
C LYS A 180 -4.85 15.39 10.13
N THR A 181 -4.47 16.61 9.78
CA THR A 181 -4.82 17.24 8.50
C THR A 181 -3.78 17.03 7.43
N ARG A 182 -2.54 16.67 7.82
CA ARG A 182 -1.37 16.58 6.93
C ARG A 182 -0.97 17.94 6.33
N SER A 183 -1.45 19.02 6.92
CA SER A 183 -1.19 20.40 6.49
C SER A 183 0.11 20.92 7.12
N THR A 184 0.72 21.91 6.47
CA THR A 184 1.94 22.58 6.96
C THR A 184 1.57 23.82 7.79
N LEU A 185 2.23 24.04 8.94
CA LEU A 185 2.20 25.35 9.57
C LEU A 185 3.19 26.25 8.84
N TYR A 186 2.73 27.43 8.40
CA TYR A 186 3.58 28.43 7.76
C TYR A 186 3.21 29.82 8.26
N ILE A 187 4.16 30.49 8.91
CA ILE A 187 4.06 31.90 9.28
C ILE A 187 5.30 32.60 8.75
N GLU A 188 5.11 33.39 7.68
CA GLU A 188 6.18 34.10 6.99
C GLU A 188 6.81 35.18 7.86
N ASP A 189 6.02 35.91 8.65
CA ASP A 189 6.51 36.95 9.55
C ASP A 189 5.63 37.10 10.80
N LEU A 190 6.15 36.72 11.96
CA LEU A 190 5.52 36.83 13.28
C LEU A 190 5.25 38.27 13.74
N ASN A 191 5.78 39.28 13.04
CA ASN A 191 5.45 40.68 13.29
C ASN A 191 4.36 41.21 12.35
N ASN A 192 3.89 40.39 11.40
CA ASN A 192 2.85 40.74 10.46
C ASN A 192 1.62 39.82 10.63
N PRO A 193 0.56 40.27 11.32
CA PRO A 193 -0.64 39.48 11.56
C PRO A 193 -1.38 39.01 10.31
N ALA A 194 -1.15 39.63 9.16
CA ALA A 194 -1.72 39.17 7.88
C ALA A 194 -1.18 37.79 7.46
N THR A 195 0.02 37.42 7.92
CA THR A 195 0.68 36.15 7.58
C THR A 195 0.17 34.96 8.41
N TYR A 196 -0.73 35.19 9.37
CA TYR A 196 -1.30 34.13 10.20
C TYR A 196 -2.48 33.42 9.52
N VAL A 197 -2.97 34.00 8.43
CA VAL A 197 -4.05 33.43 7.65
C VAL A 197 -3.45 32.45 6.63
N PRO A 198 -3.92 31.20 6.58
CA PRO A 198 -3.40 30.22 5.64
C PRO A 198 -3.73 30.64 4.20
N ILE A 199 -2.84 30.29 3.27
CA ILE A 199 -2.99 30.61 1.84
C ILE A 199 -4.06 29.72 1.21
N ASN A 200 -4.16 28.46 1.66
CA ASN A 200 -5.12 27.46 1.22
C ASN A 200 -5.18 26.30 2.25
N ASP A 201 -6.00 25.28 1.97
CA ASP A 201 -6.24 24.14 2.87
C ASP A 201 -5.00 23.26 3.14
N ALA A 202 -3.92 23.41 2.36
CA ALA A 202 -2.65 22.73 2.63
C ALA A 202 -1.89 23.35 3.81
N PHE A 203 -2.34 24.50 4.32
CA PHE A 203 -1.77 25.20 5.46
C PHE A 203 -2.72 25.23 6.64
N ILE A 204 -2.15 25.24 7.85
CA ILE A 204 -2.94 25.27 9.08
C ILE A 204 -3.42 26.68 9.37
N ASP A 205 -4.73 26.81 9.63
CA ASP A 205 -5.27 27.99 10.31
C ASP A 205 -4.98 27.91 11.81
N ILE A 206 -3.97 28.65 12.25
CA ILE A 206 -3.58 28.64 13.66
C ILE A 206 -4.67 29.23 14.58
N LYS A 207 -5.51 30.13 14.06
CA LYS A 207 -6.60 30.73 14.84
C LYS A 207 -7.71 29.73 15.09
N GLU A 208 -8.01 28.87 14.10
CA GLU A 208 -8.99 27.80 14.27
C GLU A 208 -8.50 26.74 15.26
N VAL A 209 -7.20 26.38 15.19
CA VAL A 209 -6.60 25.35 16.04
C VAL A 209 -6.50 25.78 17.51
N LEU A 210 -5.99 26.99 17.76
CA LEU A 210 -5.68 27.46 19.12
C LEU A 210 -6.76 28.37 19.71
N GLN A 211 -7.69 28.88 18.90
CA GLN A 211 -8.81 29.73 19.32
C GLN A 211 -8.33 30.86 20.26
N GLU A 212 -8.83 30.91 21.49
CA GLU A 212 -8.49 31.93 22.50
C GLU A 212 -6.98 31.95 22.86
N GLN A 213 -6.28 30.82 22.69
CA GLN A 213 -4.85 30.69 23.02
C GLN A 213 -3.92 31.21 21.91
N THR A 214 -4.47 31.56 20.73
CA THR A 214 -3.66 31.99 19.58
C THR A 214 -2.76 33.18 19.91
N SER A 215 -3.32 34.21 20.55
CA SER A 215 -2.57 35.40 20.93
C SER A 215 -1.42 35.10 21.90
N GLN A 216 -1.65 34.18 22.85
CA GLN A 216 -0.63 33.75 23.81
C GLN A 216 0.48 32.94 23.12
N TYR A 217 0.10 32.07 22.18
CA TYR A 217 1.04 31.26 21.40
C TYR A 217 1.94 32.14 20.53
N ILE A 218 1.36 33.05 19.74
CA ILE A 218 2.12 33.99 18.91
C ILE A 218 3.04 34.84 19.76
N LYS A 219 2.53 35.39 20.88
CA LYS A 219 3.35 36.18 21.81
C LYS A 219 4.54 35.38 22.34
N LYS A 220 4.36 34.11 22.72
CA LYS A 220 5.44 33.23 23.17
C LYS A 220 6.53 33.05 22.10
N LEU A 221 6.14 32.91 20.82
CA LEU A 221 7.09 32.81 19.71
C LEU A 221 7.85 34.13 19.50
N THR A 222 7.15 35.27 19.50
CA THR A 222 7.75 36.59 19.37
C THR A 222 8.70 36.91 20.55
N ASP A 223 8.29 36.60 21.78
CA ASP A 223 9.10 36.76 23.00
C ASP A 223 10.36 35.87 22.97
N SER A 224 10.32 34.75 22.24
CA SER A 224 11.49 33.87 22.00
C SER A 224 12.43 34.42 20.91
N GLY A 225 12.12 35.58 20.33
CA GLY A 225 12.90 36.24 19.29
C GLY A 225 12.75 35.61 17.92
N TYR A 226 11.64 34.91 17.65
CA TYR A 226 11.39 34.29 16.35
C TYR A 226 10.77 35.28 15.38
N LYS A 227 11.27 35.26 14.14
CA LYS A 227 10.79 36.07 13.03
C LYS A 227 9.80 35.30 12.17
N SER A 228 10.04 34.01 11.95
CA SER A 228 9.21 33.18 11.07
C SER A 228 9.37 31.70 11.40
N ILE A 229 8.36 30.91 11.04
CA ILE A 229 8.30 29.47 11.37
C ILE A 229 7.62 28.67 10.27
N ILE A 230 8.20 27.52 9.94
CA ILE A 230 7.60 26.47 9.11
C ILE A 230 7.62 25.17 9.89
N ILE A 231 6.51 24.43 9.91
CA ILE A 231 6.45 23.05 10.41
C ILE A 231 5.73 22.20 9.36
N SER A 232 6.47 21.33 8.69
CA SER A 232 5.94 20.48 7.62
C SER A 232 5.92 19.01 8.03
N PRO A 233 4.82 18.27 7.80
CA PRO A 233 4.76 16.85 8.12
C PRO A 233 5.62 16.01 7.18
N VAL A 234 6.22 14.97 7.74
CA VAL A 234 6.85 13.88 7.01
C VAL A 234 5.84 12.74 6.93
N ILE A 235 5.41 12.43 5.71
CA ILE A 235 4.32 11.49 5.44
C ILE A 235 4.89 10.24 4.78
N TYR A 236 4.78 9.11 5.47
CA TYR A 236 5.09 7.81 4.90
C TYR A 236 3.91 7.28 4.09
N ILE A 237 4.19 6.68 2.93
CA ILE A 237 3.17 6.03 2.10
C ILE A 237 3.34 4.52 2.29
N GLU A 238 2.36 3.87 2.93
CA GLU A 238 2.29 2.42 3.08
C GLU A 238 2.03 1.73 1.73
N ASP A 239 2.25 0.42 1.66
CA ASP A 239 2.13 -0.38 0.42
C ASP A 239 0.69 -0.41 -0.13
N ASP A 240 -0.31 -0.09 0.69
CA ASP A 240 -1.72 0.03 0.31
C ASP A 240 -2.17 1.48 0.06
N GLU A 241 -1.20 2.35 -0.25
CA GLU A 241 -1.39 3.77 -0.57
C GLU A 241 -1.89 4.63 0.61
N ARG A 242 -1.93 4.09 1.84
CA ARG A 242 -2.27 4.89 3.02
C ARG A 242 -1.16 5.89 3.35
N LEU A 243 -1.58 7.14 3.56
CA LEU A 243 -0.72 8.25 3.96
C LEU A 243 -0.66 8.36 5.49
N VAL A 244 0.51 8.13 6.06
CA VAL A 244 0.74 8.10 7.51
C VAL A 244 1.77 9.19 7.89
N PRO A 245 1.32 10.34 8.44
CA PRO A 245 2.20 11.32 9.04
C PRO A 245 2.82 10.73 10.32
N PHE A 246 4.14 10.76 10.42
CA PHE A 246 4.84 10.17 11.58
C PHE A 246 5.90 11.08 12.20
N ALA A 247 6.45 12.01 11.42
CA ALA A 247 7.44 12.97 11.86
C ALA A 247 7.14 14.34 11.28
N TYR A 248 7.87 15.36 11.71
CA TYR A 248 7.81 16.71 11.16
C TYR A 248 9.21 17.29 11.00
N ILE A 249 9.34 18.25 10.08
CA ILE A 249 10.50 19.11 9.93
C ILE A 249 10.08 20.52 10.32
N GLN A 250 10.73 21.10 11.32
CA GLN A 250 10.51 22.46 11.78
C GLN A 250 11.72 23.33 11.44
N TYR A 251 11.47 24.46 10.81
CA TYR A 251 12.44 25.52 10.54
C TYR A 251 11.96 26.80 11.23
N ILE A 252 12.84 27.42 12.00
CA ILE A 252 12.60 28.73 12.61
C ILE A 252 13.74 29.66 12.21
N SER A 253 13.40 30.88 11.84
CA SER A 253 14.34 31.97 11.60
C SER A 253 14.10 33.09 12.60
N LYS A 254 15.18 33.72 13.07
CA LYS A 254 15.19 34.81 14.04
C LYS A 254 15.42 36.18 13.39
N ASP A 255 15.99 36.20 12.19
CA ASP A 255 16.38 37.44 11.50
C ASP A 255 15.51 37.71 10.27
N LYS A 256 15.22 36.67 9.47
CA LYS A 256 14.60 36.83 8.15
C LYS A 256 13.24 36.12 8.03
N PRO A 257 12.30 36.67 7.26
CA PRO A 257 11.11 35.92 6.82
C PRO A 257 11.53 34.66 6.04
N LEU A 258 10.86 33.54 6.32
CA LEU A 258 10.97 32.32 5.51
C LEU A 258 9.88 32.41 4.44
N THR A 259 10.24 32.33 3.16
CA THR A 259 9.31 32.48 2.04
C THR A 259 8.70 31.13 1.63
N MET A 260 7.75 31.15 0.69
CA MET A 260 7.16 29.94 0.11
C MET A 260 8.19 29.01 -0.54
N ASP A 261 9.27 29.55 -1.12
CA ASP A 261 10.36 28.73 -1.68
C ASP A 261 10.96 27.80 -0.61
N LYS A 262 11.05 28.29 0.62
CA LYS A 262 11.56 27.49 1.75
C LYS A 262 10.55 26.42 2.17
N VAL A 263 9.25 26.66 2.05
CA VAL A 263 8.22 25.63 2.27
C VAL A 263 8.40 24.48 1.28
N LEU A 264 8.57 24.79 -0.01
CA LEU A 264 8.77 23.79 -1.05
C LEU A 264 10.08 23.00 -0.85
N GLU A 265 11.16 23.68 -0.44
CA GLU A 265 12.42 23.03 -0.07
C GLU A 265 12.24 22.04 1.09
N ILE A 266 11.50 22.42 2.14
CA ILE A 266 11.25 21.54 3.29
C ILE A 266 10.39 20.35 2.88
N GLN A 267 9.42 20.52 1.98
CA GLN A 267 8.63 19.41 1.45
C GLN A 267 9.51 18.43 0.65
N ASP A 268 10.42 18.92 -0.19
CA ASP A 268 11.41 18.08 -0.88
C ASP A 268 12.32 17.32 0.10
N LEU A 269 12.75 17.97 1.19
CA LEU A 269 13.50 17.31 2.27
C LEU A 269 12.67 16.22 2.96
N ALA A 270 11.37 16.45 3.20
CA ALA A 270 10.48 15.44 3.77
C ALA A 270 10.39 14.20 2.86
N PHE A 271 10.27 14.38 1.54
CA PHE A 271 10.30 13.27 0.58
C PHE A 271 11.63 12.50 0.62
N LYS A 272 12.77 13.21 0.63
CA LYS A 272 14.10 12.59 0.72
C LYS A 272 14.29 11.76 2.00
N LEU A 273 13.74 12.23 3.12
CA LEU A 273 13.78 11.49 4.39
C LEU A 273 12.98 10.18 4.28
N VAL A 274 11.78 10.22 3.68
CA VAL A 274 10.95 9.03 3.45
C VAL A 274 11.65 8.01 2.57
N ASP A 275 12.28 8.45 1.48
CA ASP A 275 13.04 7.56 0.59
C ASP A 275 14.22 6.90 1.32
N ARG A 276 14.96 7.67 2.13
CA ARG A 276 16.06 7.13 2.94
C ARG A 276 15.59 6.09 3.96
N ILE A 277 14.43 6.32 4.59
CA ILE A 277 13.81 5.37 5.51
C ILE A 277 13.40 4.09 4.77
N ARG A 278 12.75 4.24 3.61
CA ARG A 278 12.34 3.11 2.76
C ARG A 278 13.54 2.27 2.35
N ASP A 279 14.60 2.90 1.84
CA ASP A 279 15.82 2.22 1.43
C ASP A 279 16.46 1.45 2.59
N ALA A 280 16.57 2.06 3.78
CA ALA A 280 17.10 1.39 4.96
C ALA A 280 16.25 0.21 5.44
N ASN A 281 14.93 0.29 5.23
CA ASN A 281 13.97 -0.76 5.56
C ASN A 281 13.84 -1.84 4.47
N THR A 282 14.53 -1.72 3.33
CA THR A 282 14.54 -2.79 2.31
C THR A 282 15.69 -3.79 2.55
N LEU A 283 15.41 -5.07 2.30
CA LEU A 283 16.43 -6.11 2.10
C LEU A 283 16.43 -6.53 0.65
N MET A 284 17.64 -6.78 0.15
CA MET A 284 17.80 -7.53 -1.09
C MET A 284 17.95 -9.00 -0.75
N ILE A 285 17.03 -9.82 -1.24
CA ILE A 285 17.10 -11.28 -1.12
C ILE A 285 17.53 -11.83 -2.47
N ALA A 286 18.78 -12.30 -2.51
CA ALA A 286 19.43 -12.86 -3.69
C ALA A 286 19.10 -14.35 -3.85
N VAL A 287 17.81 -14.67 -3.95
CA VAL A 287 17.32 -16.04 -4.17
C VAL A 287 16.88 -16.20 -5.63
N HIS A 288 17.00 -17.40 -6.18
CA HIS A 288 16.50 -17.70 -7.52
C HIS A 288 15.09 -18.25 -7.41
N GLN A 289 14.13 -17.56 -8.03
CA GLN A 289 12.75 -18.01 -8.17
C GLN A 289 12.47 -18.39 -9.62
N GLU A 290 11.72 -19.46 -9.80
CA GLU A 290 11.35 -19.96 -11.13
C GLU A 290 10.37 -19.00 -11.81
N ILE A 291 10.62 -18.71 -13.09
CA ILE A 291 9.66 -18.04 -13.96
C ILE A 291 8.90 -19.13 -14.74
N LEU A 292 7.60 -19.26 -14.51
CA LEU A 292 6.78 -20.28 -15.16
C LEU A 292 6.44 -19.90 -16.60
N ASP A 293 5.98 -18.66 -16.80
CA ASP A 293 5.69 -18.12 -18.12
C ASP A 293 5.93 -16.62 -18.22
N ILE A 294 6.30 -16.15 -19.40
CA ILE A 294 6.49 -14.73 -19.71
C ILE A 294 5.61 -14.35 -20.90
N SER A 295 5.04 -13.16 -20.85
CA SER A 295 4.35 -12.50 -21.96
C SER A 295 4.77 -11.04 -22.05
N ARG A 296 4.35 -10.34 -23.11
CA ARG A 296 4.56 -8.87 -23.20
C ARG A 296 3.92 -8.11 -22.04
N GLY A 297 2.92 -8.68 -21.39
CA GLY A 297 2.23 -8.09 -20.24
C GLY A 297 2.83 -8.42 -18.87
N GLY A 298 3.90 -9.21 -18.79
CA GLY A 298 4.58 -9.57 -17.53
C GLY A 298 4.97 -11.04 -17.42
N ALA A 299 5.53 -11.39 -16.27
CA ALA A 299 6.00 -12.74 -15.94
C ALA A 299 5.19 -13.35 -14.79
N LYS A 300 4.95 -14.67 -14.84
CA LYS A 300 4.41 -15.46 -13.75
C LYS A 300 5.58 -16.13 -13.02
N LEU A 301 5.75 -15.82 -11.74
CA LEU A 301 6.78 -16.40 -10.90
C LEU A 301 6.16 -17.47 -9.99
N LYS A 302 6.94 -18.52 -9.68
CA LYS A 302 6.66 -19.45 -8.60
C LYS A 302 7.56 -19.06 -7.43
N ILE A 303 6.95 -18.50 -6.38
CA ILE A 303 7.67 -18.14 -5.15
C ILE A 303 7.70 -19.38 -4.26
N THR A 304 8.90 -19.87 -3.95
CA THR A 304 9.13 -21.04 -3.09
C THR A 304 9.99 -20.72 -1.87
N ASP A 305 10.62 -19.54 -1.83
CA ASP A 305 11.42 -19.13 -0.68
C ASP A 305 10.55 -18.39 0.34
N ASN A 306 10.54 -18.88 1.58
CA ASN A 306 9.72 -18.34 2.67
C ASN A 306 10.15 -16.95 3.14
N ASN A 307 11.33 -16.46 2.71
CA ASN A 307 11.80 -15.12 3.06
C ASN A 307 11.30 -14.03 2.09
N LEU A 308 10.59 -14.41 1.01
CA LEU A 308 9.95 -13.50 0.05
C LEU A 308 8.46 -13.32 0.31
#